data_AF-A0A5S9M6F0-F1
#
_entry.id   AF-A0A5S9M6F0-F1
#
_cell.length_a   1.000
_cell.length_b   1.000
_cell.length_c   1.000
_cell.angle_alpha   90.00
_cell.angle_beta   90.00
_cell.angle_gamma   90.00
#
_symmetry.space_group_name_H-M   'P 1'
#
loop_
_entity.id
_entity.type
_entity.pdbx_description
1 polymer ?
#
loop_
_entity_poly.entity_id
_entity_poly.type
_entity_poly.pdbx_seq_one_letter_code
_entity_poly.pdbx_strand_id
1 'polypeptide(L)'
;MSQYKQMAENATMQSFLNCFYVKQESIDLQKKETKADGSLVFVAKLAKQDLELVIPIRYFSSVGRHLFDFPIRFRPSGSEKEGTIVDYTTTLVALCSKELLIAYGRTDAEDEFMLRIILSCRNIERFLRERESDQAALSQADFEYIEAEQSLLLGHLTHPTPKKKQTRDDRRGGSRLFS
;
A
#
# COMPACT_ATOMS: atom_id res chain seq x y z
N MET A 1 -8.79 -18.92 2.86
CA MET A 1 -7.46 -18.27 2.70
C MET A 1 -6.54 -18.78 3.81
N SER A 2 -5.24 -18.93 3.57
CA SER A 2 -4.28 -19.29 4.62
C SER A 2 -4.06 -18.09 5.55
N GLN A 3 -3.90 -18.31 6.85
CA GLN A 3 -3.67 -17.25 7.85
C GLN A 3 -2.51 -16.32 7.46
N TYR A 4 -1.42 -16.87 6.91
CA TYR A 4 -0.26 -16.11 6.44
C TYR A 4 -0.57 -15.17 5.29
N LYS A 5 -1.46 -15.60 4.38
CA LYS A 5 -1.89 -14.77 3.26
C LYS A 5 -2.62 -13.53 3.78
N GLN A 6 -3.55 -13.70 4.73
CA GLN A 6 -4.26 -12.58 5.35
C GLN A 6 -3.31 -11.64 6.10
N MET A 7 -2.33 -12.19 6.84
CA MET A 7 -1.34 -11.38 7.55
C MET A 7 -0.46 -10.59 6.59
N ALA A 8 -0.03 -11.19 5.49
CA ALA A 8 0.75 -10.53 4.46
C ALA A 8 -0.03 -9.41 3.77
N GLU A 9 -1.31 -9.66 3.46
CA GLU A 9 -2.20 -8.66 2.88
C GLU A 9 -2.38 -7.46 3.82
N ASN A 10 -2.65 -7.71 5.11
CA ASN A 10 -2.81 -6.67 6.11
C ASN A 10 -1.51 -5.85 6.30
N ALA A 11 -0.35 -6.51 6.37
CA ALA A 11 0.94 -5.84 6.49
C ALA A 11 1.26 -4.97 5.26
N THR A 12 0.89 -5.45 4.07
CA THR A 12 1.06 -4.70 2.82
C THR A 12 0.13 -3.49 2.78
N MET A 13 -1.15 -3.66 3.14
CA MET A 13 -2.12 -2.55 3.21
C MET A 13 -1.72 -1.50 4.25
N GLN A 14 -1.27 -1.92 5.42
CA GLN A 14 -0.75 -1.07 6.49
C GLN A 14 0.39 -0.16 5.98
N SER A 15 1.40 -0.78 5.35
CA SER A 15 2.57 -0.07 4.82
C SER A 15 2.18 0.88 3.67
N PHE A 16 1.28 0.43 2.79
CA PHE A 16 0.76 1.23 1.69
C PHE A 16 0.03 2.47 2.18
N LEU A 17 -0.89 2.32 3.14
CA LEU A 17 -1.64 3.44 3.70
C LEU A 17 -0.75 4.43 4.44
N ASN A 18 0.23 3.95 5.22
CA ASN A 18 1.22 4.83 5.85
C ASN A 18 1.98 5.66 4.81
N CYS A 19 2.44 5.04 3.71
CA CYS A 19 3.09 5.76 2.62
C CYS A 19 2.16 6.76 1.90
N PHE A 20 0.92 6.34 1.63
CA PHE A 20 -0.07 7.14 0.92
C PHE A 20 -0.44 8.39 1.74
N TYR A 21 -0.75 8.22 3.03
CA TYR A 21 -1.13 9.33 3.90
C TYR A 21 0.02 10.25 4.27
N VAL A 22 1.24 9.73 4.47
CA VAL A 22 2.41 10.57 4.71
C VAL A 22 2.74 11.46 3.51
N LYS A 23 2.52 10.98 2.28
CA LYS A 23 2.84 11.73 1.06
C LYS A 23 1.77 12.75 0.65
N GLN A 24 0.53 12.58 1.11
CA GLN A 24 -0.60 13.44 0.73
C GLN A 24 -0.95 14.43 1.84
N GLU A 25 -0.19 15.52 1.91
CA GLU A 25 -0.61 16.76 2.60
C GLU A 25 -1.83 17.43 1.91
N SER A 26 -2.33 16.88 0.79
CA SER A 26 -3.21 17.58 -0.16
C SER A 26 -4.44 16.80 -0.66
N ILE A 27 -4.63 15.53 -0.28
CA ILE A 27 -6.01 15.01 -0.29
C ILE A 27 -6.71 15.67 0.89
N ASP A 28 -7.97 16.08 0.71
CA ASP A 28 -8.89 16.53 1.75
C ASP A 28 -9.18 15.35 2.70
N LEU A 29 -8.13 14.92 3.38
CA LEU A 29 -8.14 13.93 4.41
C LEU A 29 -8.79 14.60 5.60
N GLN A 30 -9.44 13.78 6.41
CA GLN A 30 -9.72 14.06 7.81
C GLN A 30 -11.13 14.56 8.05
N LYS A 31 -12.07 13.61 7.94
CA LYS A 31 -12.91 13.38 9.11
C LYS A 31 -12.37 12.15 9.85
N LYS A 32 -11.74 12.43 10.99
CA LYS A 32 -11.63 11.44 12.06
C LYS A 32 -13.03 11.31 12.65
N GLU A 33 -13.67 10.19 12.40
CA GLU A 33 -14.99 9.91 12.96
C GLU A 33 -14.83 8.94 14.12
N THR A 34 -15.56 9.22 15.19
CA THR A 34 -15.75 8.24 16.26
C THR A 34 -17.09 7.60 16.00
N LYS A 35 -17.08 6.29 15.73
CA LYS A 35 -18.31 5.53 15.56
C LYS A 35 -19.06 5.43 16.89
N ALA A 36 -20.33 5.06 16.84
CA ALA A 36 -21.18 4.90 18.03
C ALA A 36 -20.64 3.86 19.03
N ASP A 37 -19.81 2.92 18.57
CA ASP A 37 -19.12 1.91 19.39
C ASP A 37 -17.80 2.43 20.03
N GLY A 38 -17.45 3.70 19.82
CA GLY A 38 -16.20 4.30 20.32
C GLY A 38 -14.97 4.01 19.45
N SER A 39 -15.11 3.25 18.37
CA SER A 39 -13.99 2.99 17.44
C SER A 39 -13.65 4.23 16.63
N LEU A 40 -12.34 4.43 16.40
CA LEU A 40 -11.83 5.53 15.59
C LEU A 40 -11.68 5.07 14.15
N VAL A 41 -12.21 5.85 13.21
CA VAL A 41 -12.05 5.60 11.78
C VAL A 41 -11.57 6.84 11.05
N PHE A 42 -10.78 6.62 10.00
CA PHE A 42 -10.52 7.61 8.97
C PHE A 42 -11.46 7.41 7.80
N VAL A 43 -12.09 8.49 7.38
CA VAL A 43 -12.82 8.57 6.13
C VAL A 43 -11.97 9.36 5.15
N ALA A 44 -11.42 8.67 4.15
CA ALA A 44 -10.70 9.29 3.06
C ALA A 44 -11.59 9.37 1.82
N LYS A 45 -11.79 10.59 1.32
CA LYS A 45 -12.60 10.83 0.13
C LYS A 45 -11.76 10.63 -1.13
N LEU A 46 -12.23 9.75 -2.00
CA LEU A 46 -11.76 9.57 -3.38
C LEU A 46 -12.70 10.40 -4.27
N ALA A 47 -12.50 11.72 -4.25
CA ALA A 47 -13.40 12.71 -4.84
C ALA A 47 -13.60 12.53 -6.36
N LYS A 48 -12.58 12.05 -7.08
CA LYS A 48 -12.68 11.81 -8.52
C LYS A 48 -13.49 10.56 -8.87
N GLN A 49 -13.67 9.65 -7.90
CA GLN A 49 -14.42 8.41 -8.07
C GLN A 49 -15.77 8.42 -7.32
N ASP A 50 -16.09 9.50 -6.59
CA ASP A 50 -17.28 9.60 -5.73
C ASP A 50 -17.38 8.46 -4.69
N LEU A 51 -16.23 8.07 -4.14
CA LEU A 51 -16.10 7.02 -3.14
C LEU A 51 -15.48 7.54 -1.84
N GLU A 52 -15.78 6.85 -0.75
CA GLU A 52 -15.17 7.01 0.56
C GLU A 52 -14.52 5.70 0.99
N LEU A 53 -13.27 5.77 1.42
CA LEU A 53 -12.59 4.69 2.14
C LEU A 53 -12.77 4.89 3.64
N VAL A 54 -13.33 3.90 4.31
CA VAL A 54 -13.51 3.84 5.77
C VAL A 54 -12.46 2.90 6.34
N ILE A 55 -11.48 3.48 7.01
CA ILE A 55 -10.28 2.79 7.50
C ILE A 55 -10.29 2.86 9.02
N PRO A 56 -10.52 1.75 9.73
CA PRO A 56 -10.42 1.76 11.18
C PRO A 56 -8.98 1.96 11.64
N ILE A 57 -8.82 2.62 12.80
CA ILE A 57 -7.53 3.03 13.34
C ILE A 57 -7.44 2.56 14.78
N ARG A 58 -6.39 1.80 15.10
CA ARG A 58 -6.04 1.45 16.47
C ARG A 58 -5.22 2.56 17.14
N TYR A 59 -4.30 3.16 16.38
CA TYR A 59 -3.45 4.24 16.88
C TYR A 59 -3.22 5.32 15.83
N PHE A 60 -3.50 6.56 16.21
CA PHE A 60 -3.20 7.72 15.39
C PHE A 60 -1.87 8.32 15.83
N SER A 61 -0.94 8.49 14.89
CA SER A 61 0.35 9.14 15.12
C SER A 61 0.41 10.49 14.43
N SER A 62 0.89 11.51 15.13
CA SER A 62 1.16 12.84 14.56
C SER A 62 2.36 12.85 13.61
N VAL A 63 3.20 11.82 13.63
CA VAL A 63 4.38 11.68 12.76
C VAL A 63 4.16 10.73 11.58
N GLY A 64 2.91 10.38 11.29
CA GLY A 64 2.52 9.63 10.09
C GLY A 64 2.59 8.10 10.18
N ARG A 65 2.99 7.55 11.34
CA ARG A 65 2.95 6.10 11.61
C ARG A 65 1.64 5.68 12.25
N HIS A 66 0.59 5.57 11.44
CA HIS A 66 -0.71 5.13 11.94
C HIS A 66 -0.73 3.61 12.08
N LEU A 67 -1.46 3.10 13.06
CA LEU A 67 -1.78 1.67 13.16
C LEU A 67 -3.23 1.49 12.73
N PHE A 68 -3.44 0.90 11.56
CA PHE A 68 -4.77 0.64 11.03
C PHE A 68 -5.30 -0.69 11.57
N ASP A 69 -6.63 -0.78 11.61
CA ASP A 69 -7.32 -2.04 11.81
C ASP A 69 -7.97 -2.51 10.51
N PHE A 70 -8.30 -3.79 10.49
CA PHE A 70 -8.93 -4.45 9.34
C PHE A 70 -10.22 -5.16 9.80
N PRO A 71 -11.26 -5.23 8.97
CA PRO A 71 -11.27 -4.88 7.55
C PRO A 71 -11.46 -3.39 7.25
N ILE A 72 -10.84 -2.94 6.15
CA ILE A 72 -11.13 -1.64 5.52
C ILE A 72 -12.39 -1.80 4.66
N ARG A 73 -13.19 -0.74 4.55
CA ARG A 73 -14.38 -0.72 3.69
C ARG A 73 -14.34 0.45 2.73
N PHE A 74 -15.05 0.33 1.62
CA PHE A 74 -15.35 1.44 0.72
C PHE A 74 -16.85 1.58 0.50
N ARG A 75 -17.32 2.80 0.28
CA ARG A 75 -18.74 3.09 0.02
C ARG A 75 -18.87 4.29 -0.92
N PRO A 76 -20.02 4.49 -1.58
CA PRO A 76 -20.32 5.74 -2.26
C PRO A 76 -20.22 6.92 -1.28
N SER A 77 -19.72 8.05 -1.78
CA SER A 77 -19.62 9.30 -1.01
C SER A 77 -20.95 9.67 -0.38
N GLY A 78 -20.96 10.03 0.91
CA GLY A 78 -22.18 10.39 1.64
C GLY A 78 -23.15 9.24 1.94
N SER A 79 -22.79 7.98 1.67
CA SER A 79 -23.63 6.83 2.01
C SER A 79 -23.59 6.52 3.51
N GLU A 80 -24.76 6.32 4.13
CA GLU A 80 -24.87 5.85 5.52
C GLU A 80 -24.66 4.33 5.67
N LYS A 81 -24.57 3.60 4.55
CA LYS A 81 -24.29 2.16 4.59
C LYS A 81 -22.88 1.89 5.12
N GLU A 82 -22.70 0.73 5.73
CA GLU A 82 -21.42 0.30 6.29
C GLU A 82 -20.32 0.16 5.21
N GLY A 83 -20.71 -0.07 3.96
CA GLY A 83 -19.81 -0.20 2.82
C GLY A 83 -19.33 -1.64 2.58
N THR A 84 -18.71 -1.83 1.43
CA THR A 84 -18.17 -3.10 0.96
C THR A 84 -16.76 -3.30 1.52
N ILE A 85 -16.46 -4.51 1.98
CA ILE A 85 -15.12 -4.85 2.47
C ILE A 85 -14.12 -4.80 1.33
N VAL A 86 -12.98 -4.18 1.59
CA VAL A 86 -11.79 -4.30 0.75
C VAL A 86 -11.15 -5.65 1.08
N ASP A 87 -11.49 -6.64 0.27
CA ASP A 87 -11.17 -8.05 0.44
C ASP A 87 -9.73 -8.41 0.07
N TYR A 88 -9.07 -7.54 -0.69
CA TYR A 88 -7.73 -7.80 -1.19
C TYR A 88 -6.91 -6.51 -1.33
N THR A 89 -5.60 -6.61 -1.07
CA THR A 89 -4.68 -5.47 -1.14
C THR A 89 -4.72 -4.77 -2.50
N THR A 90 -4.90 -5.50 -3.59
CA THR A 90 -4.95 -4.86 -4.93
C THR A 90 -6.20 -4.01 -5.12
N THR A 91 -7.32 -4.33 -4.44
CA THR A 91 -8.54 -3.50 -4.48
C THR A 91 -8.26 -2.12 -3.88
N LEU A 92 -7.63 -2.08 -2.70
CA LEU A 92 -7.23 -0.83 -2.06
C LEU A 92 -6.29 -0.01 -2.96
N VAL A 93 -5.25 -0.68 -3.45
CA VAL A 93 -4.22 -0.03 -4.26
C VAL A 93 -4.80 0.47 -5.58
N ALA A 94 -5.68 -0.28 -6.23
CA ALA A 94 -6.35 0.14 -7.46
C ALA A 94 -7.20 1.39 -7.21
N LEU A 95 -8.03 1.40 -6.16
CA LEU A 95 -8.87 2.57 -5.82
C LEU A 95 -8.03 3.83 -5.57
N CYS A 96 -6.97 3.71 -4.75
CA CYS A 96 -6.11 4.84 -4.43
C CYS A 96 -5.24 5.30 -5.61
N SER A 97 -4.70 4.37 -6.40
CA SER A 97 -3.88 4.71 -7.58
C SER A 97 -4.74 5.35 -8.65
N LYS A 98 -5.97 4.86 -8.85
CA LYS A 98 -6.90 5.42 -9.83
C LYS A 98 -7.26 6.85 -9.50
N GLU A 99 -7.52 7.14 -8.23
CA GLU A 99 -7.77 8.50 -7.74
C GLU A 99 -6.64 9.45 -8.13
N LEU A 100 -5.40 9.05 -7.84
CA LEU A 100 -4.21 9.84 -8.14
C LEU A 100 -4.02 10.05 -9.64
N LEU A 101 -4.22 9.01 -10.44
CA LEU A 101 -4.04 9.09 -11.88
C LEU A 101 -5.08 9.99 -12.53
N ILE A 102 -6.34 9.95 -12.07
CA ILE A 102 -7.36 10.90 -12.51
C ILE A 102 -6.98 12.32 -12.08
N ALA A 103 -6.49 12.51 -10.84
CA ALA A 103 -6.09 13.82 -10.32
C ALA A 103 -4.91 14.44 -11.12
N TYR A 104 -3.96 13.62 -11.55
CA TYR A 104 -2.80 14.06 -12.35
C TYR A 104 -3.00 13.99 -13.87
N GLY A 105 -4.16 13.52 -14.35
CA GLY A 105 -4.45 13.36 -15.79
C GLY A 105 -3.54 12.35 -16.49
N ARG A 106 -3.15 11.28 -15.79
CA ARG A 106 -2.23 10.24 -16.27
C ARG A 106 -2.95 8.90 -16.40
N THR A 107 -2.45 8.04 -17.27
CA THR A 107 -2.97 6.67 -17.47
C THR A 107 -1.86 5.61 -17.43
N ASP A 108 -0.61 6.05 -17.30
CA ASP A 108 0.61 5.27 -17.53
C ASP A 108 1.46 5.13 -16.26
N ALA A 109 1.02 4.28 -15.32
CA ALA A 109 1.85 3.80 -14.20
C ALA A 109 1.24 2.64 -13.38
N GLU A 110 0.02 2.19 -13.70
CA GLU A 110 -0.72 1.24 -12.84
C GLU A 110 -0.06 -0.15 -12.82
N ASP A 111 0.33 -0.69 -13.97
CA ASP A 111 0.69 -2.10 -14.08
C ASP A 111 1.95 -2.49 -13.30
N GLU A 112 3.04 -1.71 -13.41
CA GLU A 112 4.29 -2.01 -12.70
C GLU A 112 4.12 -1.84 -11.19
N PHE A 113 3.35 -0.82 -10.76
CA PHE A 113 3.06 -0.58 -9.37
C PHE A 113 2.23 -1.73 -8.76
N MET A 114 1.16 -2.13 -9.46
CA MET A 114 0.30 -3.25 -9.07
C MET A 114 1.07 -4.56 -9.02
N LEU A 115 1.91 -4.84 -10.02
CA LEU A 115 2.76 -6.03 -10.02
C LEU A 115 3.69 -6.06 -8.81
N ARG A 116 4.32 -4.94 -8.46
CA ARG A 116 5.21 -4.87 -7.29
C ARG A 116 4.48 -5.04 -5.97
N ILE A 117 3.25 -4.53 -5.84
CA ILE A 117 2.40 -4.79 -4.68
C ILE A 117 2.10 -6.28 -4.54
N ILE A 118 1.75 -6.95 -5.65
CA ILE A 118 1.47 -8.40 -5.65
C ILE A 118 2.73 -9.18 -5.26
N LEU A 119 3.90 -8.84 -5.82
CA LEU A 119 5.17 -9.47 -5.49
C LEU A 119 5.56 -9.24 -4.03
N SER A 120 5.33 -8.03 -3.52
CA SER A 120 5.52 -7.68 -2.12
C SER A 120 4.68 -8.56 -1.19
N CYS A 121 3.37 -8.64 -1.44
CA CYS A 121 2.47 -9.46 -0.64
C CYS A 121 2.91 -10.94 -0.63
N ARG A 122 3.34 -11.47 -1.78
CA ARG A 122 3.87 -12.84 -1.89
C ARG A 122 5.18 -13.04 -1.13
N ASN A 123 6.07 -12.05 -1.17
CA ASN A 123 7.33 -12.10 -0.44
C ASN A 123 7.10 -12.08 1.07
N ILE A 124 6.17 -11.25 1.55
CA ILE A 124 5.79 -11.22 2.97
C ILE A 124 5.12 -12.54 3.37
N GLU A 125 4.21 -13.07 2.55
CA GLU A 125 3.60 -14.38 2.83
C GLU A 125 4.65 -15.48 2.94
N ARG A 126 5.62 -15.53 2.01
CA ARG A 126 6.73 -16.49 2.06
C ARG A 126 7.58 -16.30 3.32
N PHE A 127 7.95 -15.06 3.64
CA PHE A 127 8.73 -14.75 4.85
C PHE A 127 8.01 -15.22 6.12
N LEU A 128 6.70 -14.96 6.23
CA LEU A 128 5.89 -15.41 7.36
C LEU A 128 5.80 -16.94 7.46
N ARG A 129 5.71 -17.64 6.32
CA ARG A 129 5.69 -19.11 6.26
C ARG A 129 7.04 -19.72 6.64
N GLU A 130 8.14 -19.17 6.15
CA GLU A 130 9.50 -19.67 6.44
C GLU A 130 9.86 -19.54 7.93
N ARG A 131 9.24 -18.58 8.62
CA ARG A 131 9.40 -18.37 10.08
C ARG A 131 8.33 -19.06 10.93
N GLU A 132 7.52 -19.95 10.34
CA GLU A 132 6.51 -20.73 11.07
C GLU A 132 7.13 -21.61 12.17
N SER A 133 8.33 -22.14 11.96
CA SER A 133 9.05 -22.92 12.99
C SER A 133 9.57 -22.07 14.16
N ASP A 134 9.67 -20.75 13.99
CA ASP A 134 10.09 -19.78 15.00
C ASP A 134 8.92 -18.85 15.40
N GLN A 135 7.66 -19.28 15.19
CA GLN A 135 6.44 -18.48 15.31
C GLN A 135 6.30 -17.69 16.62
N ALA A 136 6.84 -18.20 17.73
CA ALA A 136 6.84 -17.53 19.03
C ALA A 136 7.70 -16.24 19.05
N ALA A 137 8.54 -16.03 18.03
CA ALA A 137 9.53 -14.97 17.95
C ALA A 137 9.35 -14.05 16.73
N LEU A 138 8.17 -14.00 16.09
CA LEU A 138 7.86 -12.88 15.20
C LEU A 138 7.92 -11.59 16.01
N SER A 139 9.04 -10.91 15.89
CA SER A 139 9.38 -9.78 16.73
C SER A 139 8.84 -8.51 16.10
N GLN A 140 8.69 -7.46 16.93
CA GLN A 140 8.39 -6.13 16.42
C GLN A 140 9.42 -5.67 15.37
N ALA A 141 10.69 -6.11 15.49
CA ALA A 141 11.76 -5.78 14.54
C ALA A 141 11.52 -6.37 13.13
N ASP A 142 10.91 -7.56 13.04
CA ASP A 142 10.58 -8.16 11.74
C ASP A 142 9.49 -7.37 11.01
N PHE A 143 8.49 -6.88 11.76
CA PHE A 143 7.45 -6.00 11.21
C PHE A 143 8.00 -4.64 10.78
N GLU A 144 8.92 -4.06 11.56
CA GLU A 144 9.61 -2.82 11.21
C GLU A 144 10.46 -2.98 9.94
N TYR A 145 11.13 -4.12 9.76
CA TYR A 145 11.87 -4.43 8.53
C TYR A 145 10.96 -4.52 7.31
N ILE A 146 9.84 -5.26 7.43
CA ILE A 146 8.84 -5.35 6.34
C ILE A 146 8.33 -3.95 5.98
N GLU A 147 7.95 -3.15 6.97
CA GLU A 147 7.47 -1.78 6.74
C GLU A 147 8.52 -0.91 6.04
N ALA A 148 9.79 -1.01 6.45
CA ALA A 148 10.89 -0.26 5.84
C ALA A 148 11.13 -0.64 4.38
N GLU A 149 11.19 -1.94 4.07
CA GLU A 149 11.35 -2.45 2.70
C GLU A 149 10.17 -2.02 1.80
N GLN A 150 8.93 -2.10 2.32
CA GLN A 150 7.76 -1.63 1.59
C GLN A 150 7.77 -0.12 1.35
N SER A 151 8.15 0.66 2.37
CA SER A 151 8.22 2.11 2.25
C SER A 151 9.22 2.56 1.19
N LEU A 152 10.35 1.86 1.06
CA LEU A 152 11.33 2.12 0.02
C LEU A 152 10.79 1.80 -1.38
N LEU A 153 10.15 0.63 -1.55
CA LEU A 153 9.58 0.18 -2.82
C LEU A 153 8.47 1.12 -3.30
N LEU A 154 7.53 1.47 -2.42
CA LEU A 154 6.37 2.31 -2.72
C LEU A 154 6.76 3.79 -2.82
N GLY A 155 7.68 4.23 -1.96
CA GLY A 155 8.19 5.60 -1.92
C GLY A 155 8.93 6.00 -3.20
N HIS A 156 9.68 5.09 -3.83
CA HIS A 156 10.37 5.36 -5.09
C HIS A 156 9.41 5.46 -6.29
N LEU A 157 8.32 4.67 -6.30
CA LEU A 157 7.39 4.60 -7.44
C LEU A 157 6.37 5.73 -7.43
N THR A 158 6.05 6.25 -6.26
CA THR A 158 5.19 7.43 -6.09
C THR A 158 5.89 8.74 -6.47
N HIS A 159 7.16 8.71 -6.88
CA HIS A 159 7.79 9.85 -7.56
C HIS A 159 7.49 9.80 -9.07
N PRO A 160 6.83 10.83 -9.64
CA PRO A 160 6.34 10.85 -11.02
C PRO A 160 7.45 10.79 -12.09
N THR A 161 8.71 10.89 -11.68
CA THR A 161 9.88 10.60 -12.49
C THR A 161 10.64 9.42 -11.88
N PRO A 162 10.23 8.18 -12.12
CA PRO A 162 11.08 7.05 -11.81
C PRO A 162 12.31 7.24 -12.69
N LYS A 163 13.49 7.46 -12.10
CA LYS A 163 14.74 7.57 -12.86
C LYS A 163 14.77 6.43 -13.86
N LYS A 164 14.79 6.75 -15.16
CA LYS A 164 15.12 5.79 -16.22
C LYS A 164 16.46 5.18 -15.84
N LYS A 165 16.44 4.01 -15.21
CA LYS A 165 17.57 3.09 -15.30
C LYS A 165 17.61 2.73 -16.79
N GLN A 166 18.41 3.45 -17.56
CA GLN A 166 19.00 2.90 -18.76
C GLN A 166 19.69 1.62 -18.29
N THR A 167 19.03 0.49 -18.48
CA THR A 167 19.73 -0.78 -18.57
C THR A 167 20.79 -0.56 -19.64
N ARG A 168 22.06 -0.52 -19.25
CA ARG A 168 23.15 -0.67 -20.21
C ARG A 168 23.00 -2.08 -20.78
N ASP A 169 22.30 -2.18 -21.90
CA ASP A 169 22.52 -3.24 -22.87
C ASP A 169 23.96 -3.02 -23.39
N ASP A 170 24.93 -3.67 -22.75
CA ASP A 170 26.26 -3.80 -23.35
C ASP A 170 26.44 -5.26 -23.73
N ARG A 171 25.83 -5.58 -24.88
CA ARG A 171 26.15 -6.78 -25.66
C ARG A 171 27.65 -6.78 -25.88
N ARG A 172 28.36 -7.69 -25.21
CA ARG A 172 29.70 -8.09 -25.66
C ARG A 172 29.55 -8.95 -26.93
N GLY A 173 29.27 -8.28 -28.05
CA GLY A 173 29.57 -8.76 -29.39
C GLY A 173 30.97 -8.27 -29.74
N GLY A 174 31.89 -9.20 -29.94
CA GLY A 174 33.30 -8.90 -30.15
C GLY A 174 33.62 -8.15 -31.43
N SER A 175 34.82 -7.58 -31.49
CA SER A 175 35.78 -7.85 -32.56
C SER A 175 37.14 -7.19 -32.30
N ARG A 176 38.18 -8.02 -32.43
CA ARG A 176 39.54 -7.74 -32.95
C ARG A 176 40.36 -6.61 -32.33
N LEU A 177 41.52 -6.97 -31.77
CA LEU A 177 42.76 -6.23 -31.99
C LEU A 177 43.96 -7.20 -32.16
N PHE A 178 44.51 -7.19 -33.37
CA PHE A 178 45.90 -7.34 -33.83
C PHE A 178 46.91 -8.23 -33.07
N SER A 179 47.43 -9.22 -33.81
CA SER A 179 48.85 -9.34 -34.18
C SER A 179 48.97 -10.06 -35.51
#